data_AF-A0A2R6LKR2-F1
#
_entry.id   AF-A0A2R6LKR2-F1
#
_cell.length_a   1.000
_cell.length_b   1.000
_cell.length_c   1.000
_cell.angle_alpha   90.00
_cell.angle_beta   90.00
_cell.angle_gamma   90.00
#
_symmetry.space_group_name_H-M   'P 1'
#
loop_
_entity.id
_entity.type
_entity.pdbx_description
1 polymer ?
#
loop_
_entity_poly.entity_id
_entity_poly.type
_entity_poly.pdbx_seq_one_letter_code
_entity_poly.pdbx_strand_id
1 'polypeptide(L)'
;MRRRTVLAGTGAALAGCATVEETVEEAAGPDGHPLAGEATVAVVDRSDSDHDLGALADEAMAFWSDSAARHAGFEVTFRRTGDDPPDVEIEFLDGREDLDGCQQYSSEEVLGCAPLVREGTRIERPLTAEVVARRRPYGDVLTTTQHELGHILGLGHDRAYNEGIGRWNDGEYEAAIPRFERARERYAAIVDHVAAAETAAGAFAGMNRPDTVDRPRLESAFGTLRTVADLTVTAAESMRAAAEAAADGDRQRARDRRDNASGALEELSSIDTPTPADVGRALGLVRELDDEGADAATPGGS
;
A
#
# COMPACT_ATOMS: atom_id res chain seq x y z
N MET A 1 -27.34 16.43 -22.33
CA MET A 1 -26.97 15.70 -21.11
C MET A 1 -25.60 15.06 -21.33
N ARG A 2 -24.54 15.65 -20.78
CA ARG A 2 -23.16 15.12 -20.88
C ARG A 2 -22.90 14.28 -19.64
N ARG A 3 -22.73 12.96 -19.82
CA ARG A 3 -22.28 12.05 -18.77
C ARG A 3 -20.81 12.35 -18.49
N ARG A 4 -20.51 12.82 -17.28
CA ARG A 4 -19.14 12.89 -16.76
C ARG A 4 -18.80 11.49 -16.28
N THR A 5 -17.93 10.81 -17.02
CA THR A 5 -17.29 9.59 -16.56
C THR A 5 -16.23 9.99 -15.55
N VAL A 6 -16.46 9.68 -14.27
CA VAL A 6 -15.43 9.80 -13.23
C VAL A 6 -14.54 8.57 -13.38
N LEU A 7 -13.29 8.79 -13.82
CA LEU A 7 -12.24 7.79 -13.68
C LEU A 7 -11.94 7.68 -12.18
N ALA A 8 -12.40 6.60 -11.56
CA ALA A 8 -11.94 6.21 -10.23
C ALA A 8 -10.47 5.79 -10.39
N GLY A 9 -9.56 6.68 -10.01
CA GLY A 9 -8.12 6.42 -10.00
C GLY A 9 -7.83 5.27 -9.04
N THR A 10 -7.50 4.11 -9.61
CA THR A 10 -6.90 3.02 -8.85
C THR A 10 -5.42 3.38 -8.71
N GLY A 11 -5.12 4.29 -7.78
CA GLY A 11 -3.75 4.61 -7.41
C GLY A 11 -3.18 3.42 -6.67
N ALA A 12 -2.45 2.56 -7.39
CA ALA A 12 -1.63 1.54 -6.78
C ALA A 12 -0.45 2.22 -6.08
N ALA A 13 -0.63 2.57 -4.80
CA ALA A 13 0.48 2.84 -3.89
C ALA A 13 1.08 1.49 -3.48
N LEU A 14 1.88 0.92 -4.38
CA LEU A 14 2.77 -0.22 -4.10
C LEU A 14 4.15 0.37 -3.80
N ALA A 15 4.35 0.90 -2.60
CA ALA A 15 5.65 1.31 -2.13
C ALA A 15 5.93 0.62 -0.79
N GLY A 16 6.99 -0.20 -0.75
CA GLY A 16 7.89 -0.25 0.40
C GLY A 16 7.75 -1.34 1.48
N CYS A 17 6.83 -2.32 1.42
CA CYS A 17 6.72 -3.32 2.50
C CYS A 17 6.56 -4.76 2.00
N ALA A 18 7.42 -5.20 1.08
CA ALA A 18 7.59 -6.62 0.84
C ALA A 18 8.44 -7.21 1.99
N THR A 19 7.82 -7.72 3.06
CA THR A 19 8.18 -9.00 3.73
C THR A 19 7.45 -9.23 5.06
N VAL A 20 6.81 -10.41 5.15
CA VAL A 20 6.54 -11.23 6.35
C VAL A 20 5.49 -10.77 7.37
N GLU A 21 4.46 -11.62 7.47
CA GLU A 21 3.34 -11.61 8.40
C GLU A 21 3.78 -12.05 9.81
N GLU A 22 3.40 -11.31 10.84
CA GLU A 22 3.60 -11.73 12.23
C GLU A 22 2.64 -12.86 12.60
N THR A 23 3.17 -13.93 13.18
CA THR A 23 2.40 -15.13 13.56
C THR A 23 1.56 -14.86 14.81
N VAL A 24 0.26 -14.64 14.63
CA VAL A 24 -0.71 -14.62 15.75
C VAL A 24 -1.22 -16.05 15.97
N GLU A 25 -1.12 -16.55 17.21
CA GLU A 25 -1.58 -17.90 17.58
C GLU A 25 -3.09 -18.07 17.32
N GLU A 26 -3.41 -19.09 16.51
CA GLU A 26 -4.72 -19.34 15.92
C GLU A 26 -5.68 -19.99 16.94
N ALA A 27 -6.73 -19.27 17.32
CA ALA A 27 -7.88 -19.83 18.03
C ALA A 27 -9.18 -19.36 17.36
N ALA A 28 -9.65 -20.17 16.40
CA ALA A 28 -10.85 -19.95 15.60
C ALA A 28 -12.10 -19.62 16.44
N GLY A 29 -12.65 -18.41 16.27
CA GLY A 29 -14.01 -18.02 16.71
C GLY A 29 -15.07 -18.27 15.63
N PRO A 30 -16.38 -18.21 15.95
CA PRO A 30 -17.46 -18.56 15.01
C PRO A 30 -17.59 -17.53 13.87
N ASP A 31 -17.65 -18.06 12.64
CA ASP A 31 -17.91 -17.47 11.31
C ASP A 31 -17.92 -15.92 11.20
N GLY A 32 -16.87 -15.35 10.61
CA GLY A 32 -16.76 -13.93 10.24
C GLY A 32 -15.45 -13.24 10.67
N HIS A 33 -15.12 -12.13 9.99
CA HIS A 33 -13.99 -11.27 10.39
C HIS A 33 -14.29 -10.58 11.73
N PRO A 34 -13.33 -10.47 12.68
CA PRO A 34 -13.57 -9.91 14.02
C PRO A 34 -14.09 -8.48 14.09
N LEU A 35 -13.89 -7.71 13.01
CA LEU A 35 -14.33 -6.32 12.85
C LEU A 35 -15.53 -6.16 11.90
N ALA A 36 -16.17 -7.25 11.47
CA ALA A 36 -17.37 -7.15 10.65
C ALA A 36 -18.52 -6.50 11.44
N GLY A 37 -19.26 -5.60 10.80
CA GLY A 37 -20.32 -4.81 11.45
C GLY A 37 -19.82 -3.45 11.91
N GLU A 38 -19.75 -3.20 13.22
CA GLU A 38 -19.31 -1.92 13.79
C GLU A 38 -17.99 -2.10 14.55
N ALA A 39 -17.07 -1.15 14.38
CA ALA A 39 -15.79 -1.14 15.09
C ALA A 39 -15.46 0.28 15.60
N THR A 40 -14.97 0.39 16.83
CA THR A 40 -14.56 1.66 17.44
C THR A 40 -13.08 1.94 17.25
N VAL A 41 -12.75 3.20 17.00
CA VAL A 41 -11.40 3.64 16.66
C VAL A 41 -10.96 4.80 17.56
N ALA A 42 -9.83 4.65 18.24
CA ALA A 42 -9.12 5.78 18.83
C ALA A 42 -8.09 6.31 17.83
N VAL A 43 -7.81 7.62 17.89
CA VAL A 43 -6.68 8.21 17.17
C VAL A 43 -5.80 8.86 18.19
N VAL A 44 -4.53 8.49 18.11
CA VAL A 44 -3.49 8.91 19.03
C VAL A 44 -2.45 9.63 18.18
N ASP A 45 -2.33 10.93 18.39
CA ASP A 45 -1.34 11.75 17.70
C ASP A 45 -0.11 11.87 18.59
N ARG A 46 0.98 11.26 18.15
CA ARG A 46 2.32 11.33 18.76
C ARG A 46 3.33 11.92 17.78
N SER A 47 2.84 12.65 16.77
CA SER A 47 3.66 13.28 15.76
C SER A 47 3.66 14.81 15.90
N ASP A 48 4.73 15.44 15.44
CA ASP A 48 4.87 16.87 15.21
C ASP A 48 4.38 17.24 13.78
N SER A 49 3.30 16.59 13.30
CA SER A 49 2.72 16.90 12.00
C SER A 49 1.86 18.16 12.05
N ASP A 50 1.88 18.96 10.98
CA ASP A 50 1.03 20.16 10.85
C ASP A 50 -0.40 19.83 10.36
N HIS A 51 -0.68 18.56 10.06
CA HIS A 51 -1.98 18.12 9.54
C HIS A 51 -3.04 17.96 10.62
N ASP A 52 -4.31 18.14 10.26
CA ASP A 52 -5.42 17.67 11.09
C ASP A 52 -5.54 16.14 10.94
N LEU A 53 -4.76 15.42 11.76
CA LEU A 53 -4.70 13.96 11.76
C LEU A 53 -6.00 13.32 12.25
N GLY A 54 -6.80 14.06 13.02
CA GLY A 54 -8.17 13.67 13.34
C GLY A 54 -9.03 13.59 12.08
N ALA A 55 -9.12 14.68 11.33
CA ALA A 55 -9.88 14.71 10.09
C ALA A 55 -9.36 13.69 9.04
N LEU A 56 -8.04 13.50 8.96
CA LEU A 56 -7.41 12.51 8.07
C LEU A 56 -7.84 11.07 8.41
N ALA A 57 -7.79 10.70 9.69
CA ALA A 57 -8.25 9.38 10.11
C ALA A 57 -9.75 9.17 9.84
N ASP A 58 -10.58 10.21 9.99
CA ASP A 58 -12.00 10.14 9.66
C ASP A 58 -12.22 9.87 8.16
N GLU A 59 -11.42 10.49 7.28
CA GLU A 59 -11.45 10.22 5.84
C GLU A 59 -11.02 8.79 5.49
N ALA A 60 -9.96 8.27 6.13
CA ALA A 60 -9.53 6.89 5.95
C ALA A 60 -10.58 5.87 6.42
N MET A 61 -11.21 6.12 7.58
CA MET A 61 -12.30 5.30 8.11
C MET A 61 -13.54 5.32 7.21
N ALA A 62 -13.89 6.47 6.65
CA ALA A 62 -15.00 6.60 5.72
C ALA A 62 -14.76 5.81 4.42
N PHE A 63 -13.54 5.88 3.87
CA PHE A 63 -13.17 5.09 2.70
C PHE A 63 -13.42 3.59 2.89
N TRP A 64 -13.01 3.04 4.04
CA TRP A 64 -13.23 1.61 4.31
C TRP A 64 -14.69 1.29 4.60
N SER A 65 -15.40 2.16 5.31
CA SER A 65 -16.83 1.97 5.56
C SER A 65 -17.64 1.91 4.27
N ASP A 66 -17.24 2.67 3.25
CA ASP A 66 -17.90 2.69 1.93
C ASP A 66 -17.47 1.55 0.99
N SER A 67 -16.31 0.93 1.22
CA SER A 67 -15.65 0.07 0.23
C SER A 67 -15.28 -1.33 0.69
N ALA A 68 -15.32 -1.62 1.99
CA ALA A 68 -14.92 -2.90 2.56
C ALA A 68 -15.70 -4.09 1.99
N ALA A 69 -17.01 -3.96 1.75
CA ALA A 69 -17.82 -5.04 1.17
C ALA A 69 -17.27 -5.53 -0.18
N ARG A 70 -16.75 -4.59 -0.99
CA ARG A 70 -16.16 -4.89 -2.30
C ARG A 70 -14.74 -5.45 -2.18
N HIS A 71 -13.96 -4.95 -1.22
CA HIS A 71 -12.53 -5.22 -1.15
C HIS A 71 -12.20 -6.36 -0.17
N ALA A 72 -12.71 -6.29 1.05
CA ALA A 72 -12.52 -7.25 2.14
C ALA A 72 -13.56 -8.39 2.13
N GLY A 73 -14.70 -8.20 1.45
CA GLY A 73 -15.76 -9.21 1.35
C GLY A 73 -16.75 -9.21 2.52
N PHE A 74 -16.67 -8.21 3.39
CA PHE A 74 -17.61 -7.96 4.49
C PHE A 74 -17.79 -6.45 4.71
N GLU A 75 -18.89 -6.06 5.35
CA GLU A 75 -19.14 -4.68 5.73
C GLU A 75 -18.51 -4.37 7.10
N VAL A 76 -17.91 -3.20 7.22
CA VAL A 76 -17.46 -2.60 8.49
C VAL A 76 -17.89 -1.14 8.51
N THR A 77 -18.27 -0.64 9.68
CA THR A 77 -18.51 0.78 9.93
C THR A 77 -17.62 1.20 11.08
N PHE A 78 -16.59 1.98 10.76
CA PHE A 78 -15.71 2.56 11.77
C PHE A 78 -16.34 3.79 12.41
N ARG A 79 -16.17 3.94 13.72
CA ARG A 79 -16.57 5.14 14.47
C ARG A 79 -15.53 5.50 15.49
N ARG A 80 -15.42 6.79 15.82
CA ARG A 80 -14.61 7.23 16.95
C ARG A 80 -15.08 6.56 18.23
N THR A 81 -14.13 6.04 19.00
CA THR A 81 -14.40 5.67 20.37
C THR A 81 -14.59 6.93 21.23
N GLY A 82 -15.39 6.80 22.28
CA GLY A 82 -15.47 7.78 23.36
C GLY A 82 -14.40 7.48 24.41
N ASP A 83 -14.82 7.27 25.65
CA ASP A 83 -13.92 6.89 26.75
C ASP A 83 -13.73 5.37 26.91
N ASP A 84 -14.43 4.57 26.10
CA ASP A 84 -14.36 3.10 26.13
C ASP A 84 -13.12 2.59 25.36
N PRO A 85 -12.55 1.43 25.76
CA PRO A 85 -11.45 0.81 25.03
C PRO A 85 -11.82 0.59 23.55
N PRO A 86 -11.00 1.06 22.59
CA PRO A 86 -11.30 0.92 21.18
C PRO A 86 -11.06 -0.50 20.66
N ASP A 87 -11.71 -0.85 19.55
CA ASP A 87 -11.35 -2.04 18.76
C ASP A 87 -10.01 -1.84 18.03
N VAL A 88 -9.79 -0.63 17.51
CA VAL A 88 -8.62 -0.23 16.71
C VAL A 88 -8.04 1.08 17.24
N GLU A 89 -6.73 1.19 17.28
CA GLU A 89 -6.02 2.44 17.52
C GLU A 89 -5.24 2.85 16.27
N ILE A 90 -5.36 4.11 15.85
CA ILE A 90 -4.50 4.67 14.81
C ILE A 90 -3.51 5.61 15.49
N GLU A 91 -2.24 5.20 15.54
CA GLU A 91 -1.14 5.99 16.07
C GLU A 91 -0.42 6.73 14.94
N PHE A 92 -0.35 8.06 15.03
CA PHE A 92 0.47 8.86 14.11
C PHE A 92 1.81 9.21 14.77
N LEU A 93 2.90 8.93 14.07
CA LEU A 93 4.27 8.96 14.59
C LEU A 93 5.18 9.90 13.79
N ASP A 94 6.31 10.26 14.39
CA ASP A 94 7.28 11.20 13.83
C ASP A 94 8.27 10.60 12.86
N GLY A 95 8.60 9.34 13.08
CA GLY A 95 9.63 8.64 12.35
C GLY A 95 9.43 7.14 12.41
N ARG A 96 10.18 6.46 11.55
CA ARG A 96 10.17 5.00 11.46
C ARG A 96 10.70 4.36 12.74
N GLU A 97 11.63 5.03 13.41
CA GLU A 97 12.22 4.58 14.68
C GLU A 97 11.19 4.36 15.79
N ASP A 98 10.00 4.94 15.66
CA ASP A 98 8.90 4.83 16.61
C ASP A 98 7.89 3.73 16.25
N LEU A 99 8.02 3.07 15.09
CA LEU A 99 7.15 1.97 14.66
C LEU A 99 7.50 0.70 15.43
N ASP A 100 6.71 0.32 16.43
CA ASP A 100 6.99 -0.85 17.27
C ASP A 100 6.66 -2.17 16.56
N GLY A 101 5.58 -2.22 15.77
CA GLY A 101 5.13 -3.46 15.12
C GLY A 101 6.01 -3.93 13.96
N CYS A 102 6.89 -3.05 13.47
CA CYS A 102 7.65 -3.24 12.24
C CYS A 102 9.17 -3.07 12.40
N GLN A 103 9.70 -3.04 13.64
CA GLN A 103 11.14 -2.82 13.89
C GLN A 103 12.05 -3.90 13.29
N GLN A 104 11.54 -5.13 13.10
CA GLN A 104 12.26 -6.24 12.50
C GLN A 104 12.55 -6.07 11.00
N TYR A 105 11.83 -5.18 10.32
CA TYR A 105 12.05 -4.88 8.91
C TYR A 105 13.16 -3.85 8.79
N SER A 106 14.02 -3.95 7.77
CA SER A 106 15.27 -3.19 7.68
C SER A 106 15.24 -1.98 6.73
N SER A 107 14.22 -1.80 5.89
CA SER A 107 14.17 -0.71 4.90
C SER A 107 13.74 0.63 5.50
N GLU A 108 14.53 1.69 5.27
CA GLU A 108 14.22 3.08 5.69
C GLU A 108 12.90 3.64 5.15
N GLU A 109 12.21 2.87 4.31
CA GLU A 109 10.99 3.19 3.59
C GLU A 109 9.70 2.68 4.25
N VAL A 110 9.78 2.01 5.41
CA VAL A 110 8.55 1.62 6.14
C VAL A 110 7.88 2.88 6.69
N LEU A 111 6.72 3.22 6.15
CA LEU A 111 5.96 4.45 6.47
C LEU A 111 4.73 4.19 7.34
N GLY A 112 4.41 2.93 7.60
CA GLY A 112 3.30 2.51 8.45
C GLY A 112 3.41 1.03 8.79
N CYS A 113 2.63 0.61 9.79
CA CYS A 113 2.58 -0.77 10.25
C CYS A 113 1.20 -1.10 10.79
N ALA A 114 0.68 -2.28 10.46
CA ALA A 114 -0.55 -2.80 11.06
C ALA A 114 -0.59 -4.32 11.03
N PRO A 115 -1.24 -4.96 12.02
CA PRO A 115 -1.41 -6.40 12.02
C PRO A 115 -2.38 -6.83 10.91
N LEU A 116 -2.05 -7.95 10.25
CA LEU A 116 -2.94 -8.59 9.28
C LEU A 116 -3.95 -9.50 10.00
N VAL A 117 -5.18 -9.02 10.19
CA VAL A 117 -6.24 -9.80 10.86
C VAL A 117 -7.00 -10.64 9.85
N ARG A 118 -7.16 -11.94 10.11
CA ARG A 118 -7.91 -12.84 9.23
C ARG A 118 -9.24 -13.24 9.86
N GLU A 119 -10.11 -13.80 9.02
CA GLU A 119 -11.29 -14.49 9.50
C GLU A 119 -10.91 -15.61 10.47
N GLY A 120 -11.63 -15.71 11.59
CA GLY A 120 -11.34 -16.67 12.64
C GLY A 120 -10.19 -16.31 13.58
N THR A 121 -9.43 -15.24 13.32
CA THR A 121 -8.37 -14.79 14.24
C THR A 121 -8.97 -14.29 15.56
N ARG A 122 -8.48 -14.79 16.70
CA ARG A 122 -8.74 -14.16 18.00
C ARG A 122 -7.84 -12.93 18.11
N ILE A 123 -8.46 -11.76 18.22
CA ILE A 123 -7.73 -10.50 18.35
C ILE A 123 -7.61 -10.09 19.81
N GLU A 124 -6.41 -9.65 20.20
CA GLU A 124 -6.20 -8.83 21.39
C GLU A 124 -6.46 -7.37 20.97
N ARG A 125 -7.26 -6.65 21.77
CA ARG A 125 -7.67 -5.27 21.48
C ARG A 125 -6.93 -4.30 22.41
N PRO A 126 -6.59 -3.08 21.94
CA PRO A 126 -6.83 -2.59 20.57
C PRO A 126 -5.86 -3.19 19.55
N LEU A 127 -6.31 -3.30 18.30
CA LEU A 127 -5.43 -3.52 17.16
C LEU A 127 -4.81 -2.19 16.75
N THR A 128 -3.49 -2.09 16.69
CA THR A 128 -2.83 -0.80 16.41
C THR A 128 -2.39 -0.69 14.95
N ALA A 129 -2.77 0.40 14.30
CA ALA A 129 -2.22 0.86 13.02
C ALA A 129 -1.32 2.07 13.28
N GLU A 130 -0.03 1.91 13.05
CA GLU A 130 0.98 2.95 13.22
C GLU A 130 1.28 3.61 11.87
N VAL A 131 1.37 4.93 11.82
CA VAL A 131 1.58 5.69 10.58
C VAL A 131 2.57 6.82 10.80
N VAL A 132 3.67 6.84 10.05
CA VAL A 132 4.61 7.97 10.05
C VAL A 132 3.96 9.16 9.34
N ALA A 133 3.79 10.28 10.04
CA ALA A 133 3.06 11.45 9.56
C ALA A 133 3.93 12.71 9.39
N ARG A 134 5.01 12.84 10.18
CA ARG A 134 5.79 14.08 10.21
C ARG A 134 6.47 14.35 8.86
N ARG A 135 6.40 15.61 8.41
CA ARG A 135 6.99 16.11 7.14
C ARG A 135 6.52 15.39 5.87
N ARG A 136 5.41 14.63 5.94
CA ARG A 136 4.82 13.99 4.77
C ARG A 136 3.62 14.80 4.27
N PRO A 137 3.36 14.84 2.95
CA PRO A 137 2.15 15.43 2.41
C PRO A 137 0.88 14.76 2.96
N TYR A 138 -0.19 15.54 3.17
CA TYR A 138 -1.48 15.04 3.69
C TYR A 138 -1.99 13.81 2.92
N GLY A 139 -1.94 13.87 1.58
CA GLY A 139 -2.42 12.77 0.73
C GLY A 139 -1.60 11.49 0.87
N ASP A 140 -0.31 11.59 1.17
CA ASP A 140 0.55 10.42 1.36
C ASP A 140 0.27 9.78 2.73
N VAL A 141 0.08 10.59 3.78
CA VAL A 141 -0.33 10.11 5.11
C VAL A 141 -1.70 9.44 5.04
N LEU A 142 -2.67 10.06 4.36
CA LEU A 142 -4.01 9.49 4.15
C LEU A 142 -3.95 8.15 3.43
N THR A 143 -3.14 8.06 2.37
CA THR A 143 -2.96 6.81 1.62
C THR A 143 -2.35 5.72 2.50
N THR A 144 -1.34 6.05 3.32
CA THR A 144 -0.76 5.11 4.29
C THR A 144 -1.78 4.69 5.35
N THR A 145 -2.55 5.60 5.94
CA THR A 145 -3.59 5.24 6.92
C THR A 145 -4.66 4.32 6.33
N GLN A 146 -5.10 4.57 5.08
CA GLN A 146 -6.00 3.66 4.38
C GLN A 146 -5.37 2.30 4.15
N HIS A 147 -4.08 2.25 3.80
CA HIS A 147 -3.34 1.02 3.61
C HIS A 147 -3.29 0.18 4.90
N GLU A 148 -2.87 0.78 6.02
CA GLU A 148 -2.74 0.09 7.31
C GLU A 148 -4.10 -0.41 7.83
N LEU A 149 -5.16 0.39 7.69
CA LEU A 149 -6.52 -0.08 7.98
C LEU A 149 -6.95 -1.24 7.07
N GLY A 150 -6.44 -1.32 5.84
CA GLY A 150 -6.63 -2.46 4.96
C GLY A 150 -6.04 -3.74 5.54
N HIS A 151 -4.84 -3.68 6.11
CA HIS A 151 -4.22 -4.81 6.81
C HIS A 151 -5.06 -5.29 7.99
N ILE A 152 -5.55 -4.36 8.81
CA ILE A 152 -6.48 -4.66 9.92
C ILE A 152 -7.77 -5.34 9.43
N LEU A 153 -8.18 -5.14 8.18
CA LEU A 153 -9.33 -5.79 7.56
C LEU A 153 -8.98 -7.08 6.79
N GLY A 154 -7.74 -7.56 6.90
CA GLY A 154 -7.26 -8.79 6.28
C GLY A 154 -6.81 -8.65 4.83
N LEU A 155 -6.59 -7.42 4.36
CA LEU A 155 -6.09 -7.16 3.01
C LEU A 155 -4.57 -7.02 3.03
N GLY A 156 -3.87 -7.99 2.46
CA GLY A 156 -2.43 -7.87 2.18
C GLY A 156 -2.14 -7.09 0.89
N HIS A 157 -0.85 -6.84 0.62
CA HIS A 157 -0.37 -6.07 -0.54
C HIS A 157 -0.73 -6.66 -1.91
N ASP A 158 -0.90 -7.98 -2.02
CA ASP A 158 -1.74 -8.63 -3.03
C ASP A 158 -2.32 -9.92 -2.46
N ARG A 159 -3.65 -9.98 -2.33
CA ARG A 159 -4.35 -11.15 -1.77
C ARG A 159 -3.99 -12.46 -2.45
N ALA A 160 -3.89 -12.47 -3.79
CA ALA A 160 -3.59 -13.70 -4.53
C ALA A 160 -2.13 -14.11 -4.34
N TYR A 161 -1.20 -13.15 -4.34
CA TYR A 161 0.21 -13.46 -4.09
C TYR A 161 0.40 -14.01 -2.66
N ASN A 162 -0.19 -13.36 -1.66
CA ASN A 162 -0.08 -13.79 -0.25
C ASN A 162 -0.78 -15.12 0.01
N GLU A 163 -1.96 -15.36 -0.58
CA GLU A 163 -2.60 -16.68 -0.54
C GLU A 163 -1.67 -17.75 -1.16
N GLY A 164 -0.94 -17.42 -2.24
CA GLY A 164 0.07 -18.30 -2.84
C GLY A 164 1.22 -18.60 -1.89
N ILE A 165 1.75 -17.58 -1.20
CA ILE A 165 2.82 -17.72 -0.20
C ILE A 165 2.36 -18.60 0.97
N GLY A 166 1.15 -18.38 1.50
CA GLY A 166 0.59 -19.21 2.58
C GLY A 166 0.53 -20.69 2.19
N ARG A 167 -0.08 -20.99 1.04
CA ARG A 167 -0.17 -22.37 0.51
C ARG A 167 1.22 -22.99 0.27
N TRP A 168 2.17 -22.20 -0.23
CA TRP A 168 3.55 -22.63 -0.41
C TRP A 168 4.21 -23.01 0.92
N ASN A 169 4.04 -22.19 1.97
CA ASN A 169 4.60 -22.43 3.31
C ASN A 169 3.98 -23.69 3.96
N ASP A 170 2.70 -23.95 3.70
CA ASP A 170 2.00 -25.16 4.16
C ASP A 170 2.40 -26.42 3.37
N GLY A 171 3.25 -26.30 2.34
CA GLY A 171 3.63 -27.40 1.46
C GLY A 171 2.56 -27.79 0.45
N GLU A 172 1.49 -27.00 0.33
CA GLU A 172 0.38 -27.19 -0.62
C GLU A 172 0.71 -26.60 -2.00
N TYR A 173 1.81 -27.07 -2.62
CA TYR A 173 2.36 -26.46 -3.83
C TYR A 173 1.38 -26.43 -5.01
N GLU A 174 0.60 -27.50 -5.24
CA GLU A 174 -0.42 -27.52 -6.29
C GLU A 174 -1.51 -26.45 -6.08
N ALA A 175 -1.88 -26.19 -4.83
CA ALA A 175 -2.87 -25.17 -4.48
C ALA A 175 -2.32 -23.75 -4.58
N ALA A 176 -0.99 -23.57 -4.46
CA ALA A 176 -0.32 -22.28 -4.61
C ALA A 176 -0.25 -21.81 -6.06
N ILE A 177 -0.08 -22.72 -7.03
CA ILE A 177 0.05 -22.40 -8.48
C ILE A 177 -1.05 -21.45 -9.00
N PRO A 178 -2.35 -21.75 -8.86
CA PRO A 178 -3.41 -20.87 -9.38
C PRO A 178 -3.48 -19.51 -8.67
N ARG A 179 -2.91 -19.39 -7.46
CA ARG A 179 -2.85 -18.13 -6.71
C ARG A 179 -1.76 -17.21 -7.27
N PHE A 180 -0.57 -17.75 -7.49
CA PHE A 180 0.51 -17.00 -8.14
C PHE A 180 0.19 -16.64 -9.59
N GLU A 181 -0.52 -17.51 -10.34
CA GLU A 181 -1.01 -17.18 -11.68
C GLU A 181 -1.96 -15.97 -11.66
N ARG A 182 -2.92 -15.95 -10.74
CA ARG A 182 -3.85 -14.83 -10.59
C ARG A 182 -3.13 -13.53 -10.20
N ALA A 183 -2.13 -13.61 -9.30
CA ALA A 183 -1.30 -12.46 -8.96
C ALA A 183 -0.55 -11.93 -10.20
N ARG A 184 0.07 -12.82 -10.98
CA ARG A 184 0.76 -12.47 -12.23
C ARG A 184 -0.18 -11.79 -13.22
N GLU A 185 -1.37 -12.33 -13.45
CA GLU A 185 -2.38 -11.72 -14.34
C GLU A 185 -2.75 -10.31 -13.89
N ARG A 186 -2.88 -10.09 -12.58
CA ARG A 186 -3.19 -8.76 -12.03
C ARG A 186 -2.04 -7.78 -12.24
N TYR A 187 -0.80 -8.18 -11.96
CA TYR A 187 0.37 -7.34 -12.20
C TYR A 187 0.57 -7.04 -13.69
N ALA A 188 0.31 -8.01 -14.58
CA ALA A 188 0.36 -7.80 -16.02
C ALA A 188 -0.67 -6.74 -16.48
N ALA A 189 -1.86 -6.71 -15.88
CA ALA A 189 -2.83 -5.65 -16.17
C ALA A 189 -2.31 -4.25 -15.75
N ILE A 190 -1.49 -4.16 -14.70
CA ILE A 190 -0.83 -2.89 -14.30
C ILE A 190 0.17 -2.47 -15.37
N VAL A 191 0.98 -3.41 -15.91
CA VAL A 191 1.90 -3.12 -17.03
C VAL A 191 1.14 -2.53 -18.22
N ASP A 192 -0.01 -3.11 -18.59
CA ASP A 192 -0.87 -2.59 -19.66
C ASP A 192 -1.40 -1.18 -19.35
N HIS A 193 -1.80 -0.92 -18.10
CA HIS A 193 -2.25 0.40 -17.67
C HIS A 193 -1.14 1.46 -17.74
N VAL A 194 0.08 1.13 -17.32
CA VAL A 194 1.24 2.03 -17.43
C VAL A 194 1.55 2.31 -18.89
N ALA A 195 1.55 1.30 -19.76
CA ALA A 195 1.76 1.48 -21.20
C ALA A 195 0.68 2.37 -21.85
N ALA A 196 -0.58 2.22 -21.45
CA ALA A 196 -1.66 3.09 -21.89
C ALA A 196 -1.48 4.53 -21.41
N ALA A 197 -1.04 4.72 -20.16
CA ALA A 197 -0.76 6.04 -19.59
C ALA A 197 0.39 6.75 -20.31
N GLU A 198 1.48 6.04 -20.64
CA GLU A 198 2.58 6.57 -21.44
C GLU A 198 2.14 6.96 -22.86
N THR A 199 1.32 6.12 -23.50
CA THR A 199 0.76 6.44 -24.82
C THR A 199 -0.07 7.73 -24.76
N ALA A 200 -0.90 7.88 -23.72
CA ALA A 200 -1.68 9.09 -23.50
C ALA A 200 -0.78 10.30 -23.23
N ALA A 201 0.29 10.13 -22.44
CA ALA A 201 1.27 11.18 -22.16
C ALA A 201 2.05 11.62 -23.41
N GLY A 202 2.33 10.69 -24.34
CA GLY A 202 2.93 11.00 -25.63
C GLY A 202 2.11 12.00 -26.46
N ALA A 203 0.78 12.09 -26.24
CA ALA A 203 -0.06 13.08 -26.91
C ALA A 203 0.30 14.54 -26.52
N PHE A 204 0.94 14.76 -25.37
CA PHE A 204 1.44 16.09 -24.97
C PHE A 204 2.60 16.59 -25.85
N ALA A 205 3.31 15.68 -26.53
CA ALA A 205 4.47 16.05 -27.34
C ALA A 205 4.16 17.00 -28.51
N GLY A 206 2.90 17.05 -28.96
CA GLY A 206 2.45 17.90 -30.08
C GLY A 206 1.64 19.13 -29.67
N MET A 207 1.45 19.40 -28.38
CA MET A 207 0.61 20.52 -27.94
C MET A 207 1.40 21.85 -27.93
N ASN A 208 0.80 22.90 -28.50
CA ASN A 208 1.40 24.26 -28.60
C ASN A 208 1.53 25.01 -27.26
N ARG A 209 1.26 24.37 -26.12
CA ARG A 209 1.46 24.90 -24.76
C ARG A 209 2.10 23.82 -23.87
N PRO A 210 3.36 23.45 -24.13
CA PRO A 210 4.04 22.42 -23.34
C PRO A 210 4.42 22.90 -21.93
N ASP A 211 4.43 24.22 -21.68
CA ASP A 211 5.01 24.83 -20.49
C ASP A 211 4.35 24.42 -19.16
N THR A 212 3.19 23.76 -19.19
CA THR A 212 2.52 23.25 -17.98
C THR A 212 2.80 21.77 -17.70
N VAL A 213 3.38 21.02 -18.64
CA VAL A 213 3.66 19.58 -18.47
C VAL A 213 5.16 19.36 -18.49
N ASP A 214 5.71 18.94 -17.35
CA ASP A 214 7.09 18.47 -17.23
C ASP A 214 7.18 17.06 -17.82
N ARG A 215 7.38 17.01 -19.14
CA ARG A 215 7.46 15.76 -19.90
C ARG A 215 8.59 14.85 -19.45
N PRO A 216 9.84 15.32 -19.26
CA PRO A 216 10.91 14.47 -18.74
C PRO A 216 10.56 13.83 -17.40
N ARG A 217 9.96 14.58 -16.46
CA ARG A 217 9.55 14.04 -15.17
C ARG A 217 8.43 13.02 -15.30
N LEU A 218 7.47 13.25 -16.19
CA LEU A 218 6.38 12.32 -16.46
C LEU A 218 6.87 11.01 -17.11
N GLU A 219 7.76 11.12 -18.10
CA GLU A 219 8.42 9.98 -18.76
C GLU A 219 9.25 9.18 -17.73
N SER A 220 9.99 9.85 -16.85
CA SER A 220 10.71 9.20 -15.75
C SER A 220 9.77 8.47 -14.80
N ALA A 221 8.66 9.11 -14.37
CA ALA A 221 7.71 8.50 -13.45
C ALA A 221 7.07 7.23 -14.04
N PHE A 222 6.65 7.27 -15.31
CA PHE A 222 6.11 6.06 -15.96
C PHE A 222 7.16 4.99 -16.18
N GLY A 223 8.41 5.36 -16.50
CA GLY A 223 9.53 4.43 -16.56
C GLY A 223 9.70 3.66 -15.24
N THR A 224 9.69 4.37 -14.11
CA THR A 224 9.76 3.75 -12.77
C THR A 224 8.56 2.83 -12.50
N LEU A 225 7.33 3.29 -12.77
CA LEU A 225 6.12 2.49 -12.58
C LEU A 225 6.11 1.22 -13.44
N ARG A 226 6.66 1.28 -14.66
CA ARG A 226 6.83 0.09 -15.50
C ARG A 226 7.81 -0.89 -14.86
N THR A 227 8.97 -0.43 -14.42
CA THR A 227 9.96 -1.31 -13.76
C THR A 227 9.36 -2.01 -12.55
N VAL A 228 8.62 -1.28 -11.71
CA VAL A 228 7.88 -1.84 -10.55
C VAL A 228 6.88 -2.92 -11.00
N ALA A 229 6.08 -2.64 -12.03
CA ALA A 229 5.10 -3.59 -12.55
C ALA A 229 5.76 -4.85 -13.15
N ASP A 230 6.86 -4.70 -13.88
CA ASP A 230 7.60 -5.82 -14.47
C ASP A 230 8.26 -6.72 -13.41
N LEU A 231 8.81 -6.12 -12.35
CA LEU A 231 9.39 -6.87 -11.22
C LEU A 231 8.33 -7.65 -10.44
N THR A 232 7.15 -7.07 -10.21
CA THR A 232 6.05 -7.79 -9.54
C THR A 232 5.51 -8.95 -10.40
N VAL A 233 5.40 -8.78 -11.73
CA VAL A 233 5.12 -9.90 -12.66
C VAL A 233 6.19 -10.98 -12.55
N THR A 234 7.47 -10.59 -12.57
CA THR A 234 8.60 -11.52 -12.48
C THR A 234 8.59 -12.31 -11.18
N ALA A 235 8.30 -11.66 -10.04
CA ALA A 235 8.19 -12.32 -8.75
C ALA A 235 7.04 -13.33 -8.72
N ALA A 236 5.84 -12.96 -9.18
CA ALA A 236 4.68 -13.84 -9.24
C ALA A 236 4.89 -15.04 -10.18
N GLU A 237 5.46 -14.81 -11.37
CA GLU A 237 5.77 -15.88 -12.31
C GLU A 237 6.84 -16.83 -11.75
N SER A 238 7.86 -16.29 -11.09
CA SER A 238 8.92 -17.07 -10.47
C SER A 238 8.38 -17.93 -9.33
N MET A 239 7.51 -17.40 -8.47
CA MET A 239 6.87 -18.18 -7.41
C MET A 239 5.91 -19.24 -7.95
N ARG A 240 5.16 -18.95 -9.02
CA ARG A 240 4.35 -19.96 -9.73
C ARG A 240 5.22 -21.10 -10.24
N ALA A 241 6.33 -20.79 -10.91
CA ALA A 241 7.26 -21.79 -11.43
C ALA A 241 7.98 -22.56 -10.31
N ALA A 242 8.21 -21.92 -9.16
CA ALA A 242 8.72 -22.59 -7.97
C ALA A 242 7.70 -23.62 -7.46
N ALA A 243 6.43 -23.24 -7.35
CA ALA A 243 5.32 -24.10 -6.91
C ALA A 243 5.16 -25.31 -7.84
N GLU A 244 5.20 -25.12 -9.15
CA GLU A 244 5.20 -26.22 -10.13
C GLU A 244 6.36 -27.19 -9.91
N ALA A 245 7.58 -26.68 -9.82
CA ALA A 245 8.76 -27.52 -9.61
C ALA A 245 8.70 -28.28 -8.26
N ALA A 246 8.19 -27.65 -7.21
CA ALA A 246 8.04 -28.26 -5.90
C ALA A 246 6.97 -29.37 -5.91
N ALA A 247 5.84 -29.16 -6.59
CA ALA A 247 4.80 -30.16 -6.79
C ALA A 247 5.33 -31.39 -7.55
N ASP A 248 6.20 -31.18 -8.54
CA ASP A 248 6.88 -32.24 -9.29
C ASP A 248 8.03 -32.93 -8.51
N GLY A 249 8.33 -32.47 -7.29
CA GLY A 249 9.41 -33.00 -6.45
C GLY A 249 10.81 -32.49 -6.81
N ASP A 250 10.94 -31.56 -7.78
CA ASP A 250 12.20 -30.93 -8.17
C ASP A 250 12.58 -29.79 -7.21
N ARG A 251 13.12 -30.17 -6.05
CA ARG A 251 13.50 -29.23 -4.99
C ARG A 251 14.58 -28.24 -5.39
N GLN A 252 15.47 -28.58 -6.33
CA GLN A 252 16.54 -27.67 -6.73
C GLN A 252 15.95 -26.56 -7.59
N ARG A 253 15.19 -26.92 -8.63
CA ARG A 253 14.51 -25.94 -9.47
C ARG A 253 13.53 -25.08 -8.68
N ALA A 254 12.82 -25.67 -7.72
CA ALA A 254 11.94 -24.93 -6.83
C ALA A 254 12.69 -23.83 -6.04
N ARG A 255 13.87 -24.16 -5.48
CA ARG A 255 14.73 -23.18 -4.80
C ARG A 255 15.21 -22.10 -5.76
N ASP A 256 15.77 -22.47 -6.91
CA ASP A 256 16.28 -21.51 -7.88
C ASP A 256 15.19 -20.52 -8.32
N ARG A 257 13.96 -20.99 -8.51
CA ARG A 257 12.82 -20.15 -8.88
C ARG A 257 12.36 -19.24 -7.74
N ARG A 258 12.30 -19.74 -6.52
CA ARG A 258 12.02 -18.92 -5.34
C ARG A 258 13.09 -17.83 -5.16
N ASP A 259 14.36 -18.16 -5.33
CA ASP A 259 15.46 -17.21 -5.18
C ASP A 259 15.40 -16.12 -6.26
N ASN A 260 14.97 -16.44 -7.49
CA ASN A 260 14.67 -15.42 -8.52
C ASN A 260 13.52 -14.49 -8.10
N ALA A 261 12.45 -15.03 -7.47
CA ALA A 261 11.37 -14.21 -6.95
C ALA A 261 11.85 -13.27 -5.84
N SER A 262 12.66 -13.78 -4.91
CA SER A 262 13.30 -12.98 -3.86
C SER A 262 14.17 -11.86 -4.44
N GLY A 263 14.98 -12.14 -5.47
CA GLY A 263 15.79 -11.12 -6.13
C GLY A 263 14.96 -10.01 -6.78
N ALA A 264 13.84 -10.35 -7.42
CA ALA A 264 12.92 -9.36 -7.98
C ALA A 264 12.25 -8.49 -6.91
N LEU A 265 11.89 -9.08 -5.75
CA LEU A 265 11.31 -8.34 -4.62
C LEU A 265 12.34 -7.44 -3.92
N GLU A 266 13.60 -7.90 -3.81
CA GLU A 266 14.70 -7.09 -3.28
C GLU A 266 14.98 -5.89 -4.18
N GLU A 267 15.05 -6.10 -5.51
CA GLU A 267 15.18 -5.01 -6.48
C GLU A 267 13.99 -4.04 -6.38
N LEU A 268 12.75 -4.56 -6.30
CA LEU A 268 11.55 -3.75 -6.11
C LEU A 268 11.63 -2.86 -4.87
N SER A 269 12.11 -3.40 -3.74
CA SER A 269 12.25 -2.66 -2.48
C SER A 269 13.34 -1.58 -2.49
N SER A 270 14.11 -1.49 -3.58
CA SER A 270 15.12 -0.44 -3.76
C SER A 270 14.67 0.70 -4.69
N ILE A 271 13.44 0.62 -5.21
CA ILE A 271 12.91 1.58 -6.18
C ILE A 271 12.05 2.62 -5.47
N ASP A 272 12.53 3.87 -5.48
CA ASP A 272 11.74 5.06 -5.15
C ASP A 272 10.55 5.19 -6.12
N THR A 273 9.38 4.73 -5.70
CA THR A 273 8.19 4.70 -6.54
C THR A 273 7.54 6.08 -6.59
N PRO A 274 7.24 6.63 -7.78
CA PRO A 274 6.63 7.96 -7.90
C PRO A 274 5.24 7.96 -7.28
N THR A 275 4.96 9.00 -6.49
CA THR A 275 3.64 9.21 -5.88
C THR A 275 2.63 9.73 -6.91
N PRO A 276 1.31 9.62 -6.66
CA PRO A 276 0.31 10.33 -7.45
C PRO A 276 0.56 11.84 -7.52
N ALA A 277 1.13 12.43 -6.46
CA ALA A 277 1.51 13.84 -6.43
C ALA A 277 2.69 14.16 -7.37
N ASP A 278 3.66 13.25 -7.53
CA ASP A 278 4.74 13.40 -8.53
C ASP A 278 4.19 13.44 -9.95
N VAL A 279 3.27 12.54 -10.27
CA VAL A 279 2.59 12.51 -11.56
C VAL A 279 1.72 13.77 -11.74
N GLY A 280 1.00 14.18 -10.70
CA GLY A 280 0.18 15.39 -10.70
C GLY A 280 0.99 16.68 -10.92
N ARG A 281 2.15 16.79 -10.27
CA ARG A 281 3.11 17.89 -10.48
C ARG A 281 3.67 17.87 -11.90
N ALA A 282 4.07 16.70 -12.40
CA ALA A 282 4.56 16.56 -13.76
C ALA A 282 3.50 16.95 -14.81
N LEU A 283 2.21 16.76 -14.50
CA LEU A 283 1.09 17.18 -15.34
C LEU A 283 0.67 18.65 -15.14
N GLY A 284 1.29 19.40 -14.22
CA GLY A 284 0.89 20.77 -13.87
C GLY A 284 -0.46 20.87 -13.16
N LEU A 285 -0.94 19.78 -12.57
CA LEU A 285 -2.22 19.69 -11.85
C LEU A 285 -2.08 20.08 -10.38
N VAL A 286 -0.88 19.92 -9.82
CA VAL A 286 -0.54 20.31 -8.45
C VAL A 286 0.35 21.54 -8.54
N ARG A 287 -0.10 22.67 -8.00
CA ARG A 287 0.74 23.86 -7.85
C ARG A 287 1.62 23.65 -6.62
N GLU A 288 2.91 23.91 -6.75
CA GLU A 288 3.76 24.16 -5.58
C GLU A 288 3.12 25.35 -4.85
N LEU A 289 2.62 25.12 -3.64
CA LEU A 289 2.40 26.22 -2.73
C LEU A 289 3.81 26.61 -2.33
N ASP A 290 4.28 27.74 -2.85
CA ASP A 290 5.64 28.22 -2.67
C ASP A 290 6.03 28.13 -1.18
N ASP A 291 7.00 27.25 -0.88
CA ASP A 291 7.73 27.18 0.40
C ASP A 291 8.64 28.41 0.61
N GLU A 292 8.31 29.56 0.00
CA GLU A 292 9.07 30.82 0.09
C GLU A 292 8.79 31.60 1.41
N GLY A 293 8.12 30.99 2.40
CA GLY A 293 7.70 31.66 3.63
C GLY A 293 8.65 31.57 4.83
N ALA A 294 9.59 30.63 4.88
CA ALA A 294 10.26 30.26 6.14
C ALA A 294 11.58 30.97 6.46
N ASP A 295 12.20 31.71 5.54
CA ASP A 295 13.56 32.29 5.74
C ASP A 295 13.60 33.82 5.97
N ALA A 296 12.46 34.49 6.10
CA ALA A 296 12.41 35.96 6.29
C ALA A 296 12.20 36.38 7.77
N ALA A 297 13.08 35.96 8.68
CA ALA A 297 13.16 36.58 10.00
C ALA A 297 14.58 36.53 10.60
N THR A 298 15.50 37.31 10.04
CA THR A 298 16.68 37.77 10.78
C THR A 298 16.37 39.15 11.39
N PRO A 299 16.19 39.30 12.71
CA PRO A 299 16.12 40.62 13.32
C PRO A 299 17.54 41.15 13.49
N GLY A 300 17.97 41.97 12.53
CA GLY A 300 19.13 42.83 12.67
C GLY A 300 18.77 44.14 13.38
N GLY A 301 19.19 44.26 14.64
CA GLY A 301 19.71 45.49 15.26
C GLY A 301 18.77 46.67 15.53
N SER A 302 18.59 46.98 16.82
CA SER A 302 19.07 48.22 17.46
C SER A 302 19.10 48.04 18.97
#